data_AF-A0A7X8FCB5-F1
#
_entry.id   AF-A0A7X8FCB5-F1
#
_cell.length_a   1.000
_cell.length_b   1.000
_cell.length_c   1.000
_cell.angle_alpha   90.00
_cell.angle_beta   90.00
_cell.angle_gamma   90.00
#
_symmetry.space_group_name_H-M   'P 1'
#
loop_
_entity.id
_entity.type
_entity.pdbx_description
1 polymer ?
#
loop_
_entity_poly.entity_id
_entity_poly.type
_entity_poly.pdbx_seq_one_letter_code
_entity_poly.pdbx_strand_id
1 'polypeptide(L)'
;MQSLIEIGLVTLAVIIFLKFAGTCKKFTLSASVKKWIYGLTAVALIALNVLGQGAEPPMWVIGLGFLMVCLFTLALMSETQAKA
;
A
#
# COMPACT_ATOMS: atom_id res chain seq x y z
N MET A 1 -12.57 24.68 12.26
CA MET A 1 -11.62 24.87 11.14
C MET A 1 -10.65 23.71 11.00
N GLN A 2 -10.05 23.20 12.09
CA GLN A 2 -9.09 22.08 12.05
C GLN A 2 -9.66 20.80 11.41
N SER A 3 -10.90 20.41 11.77
CA SER A 3 -11.55 19.23 11.18
C SER A 3 -11.84 19.35 9.67
N LEU A 4 -12.09 20.55 9.16
CA LEU A 4 -12.30 20.77 7.71
C LEU A 4 -11.00 20.59 6.92
N ILE A 5 -9.85 21.01 7.49
CA ILE A 5 -8.53 20.84 6.90
C ILE A 5 -8.13 19.36 6.89
N GLU A 6 -8.37 18.65 8.00
CA GLU A 6 -8.12 17.20 8.10
C GLU A 6 -8.96 16.41 7.08
N ILE A 7 -10.25 16.71 6.96
CA ILE A 7 -11.12 16.09 5.94
C ILE A 7 -10.60 16.39 4.53
N GLY A 8 -10.16 17.62 4.26
CA GLY A 8 -9.56 18.00 2.99
C GLY A 8 -8.28 17.22 2.67
N LEU A 9 -7.38 17.07 3.65
CA LEU A 9 -6.14 16.30 3.52
C LEU A 9 -6.40 14.81 3.28
N VAL A 10 -7.32 14.21 4.03
CA VAL A 10 -7.71 12.80 3.84
C VAL A 10 -8.31 12.60 2.45
N THR A 11 -9.19 13.49 2.00
CA THR A 11 -9.80 13.44 0.67
C THR A 11 -8.73 13.53 -0.42
N LEU A 12 -7.78 14.46 -0.28
CA LEU A 12 -6.65 14.60 -1.21
C LEU A 12 -5.79 13.33 -1.26
N ALA A 13 -5.48 12.76 -0.10
CA ALA A 13 -4.70 11.52 0.00
C ALA A 13 -5.40 10.35 -0.72
N VAL A 14 -6.73 10.23 -0.57
CA VAL A 14 -7.53 9.22 -1.28
C VAL A 14 -7.48 9.46 -2.79
N ILE A 15 -7.63 10.69 -3.27
CA ILE A 15 -7.56 11.01 -4.71
C ILE A 15 -6.18 10.64 -5.29
N ILE A 16 -5.10 10.98 -4.57
CA ILE A 16 -3.73 10.64 -4.98
C ILE A 16 -3.57 9.11 -5.04
N PHE A 17 -4.07 8.40 -4.02
CA PHE A 17 -4.01 6.95 -3.95
C PHE A 17 -4.76 6.27 -5.11
N LEU A 18 -5.97 6.75 -5.45
CA LEU A 18 -6.73 6.24 -6.59
C LEU A 18 -5.98 6.44 -7.91
N LYS A 19 -5.31 7.59 -8.09
CA LYS A 19 -4.49 7.87 -9.27
C LYS A 19 -3.26 6.96 -9.34
N PHE A 20 -2.62 6.68 -8.20
CA PHE A 20 -1.54 5.71 -8.09
C PHE A 20 -2.01 4.29 -8.45
N ALA A 21 -3.15 3.85 -7.89
CA ALA A 21 -3.74 2.55 -8.18
C ALA A 21 -4.12 2.41 -9.67
N GLY A 22 -4.65 3.47 -10.28
CA GLY A 22 -4.91 3.52 -11.72
C GLY A 22 -3.63 3.41 -12.56
N THR A 23 -2.53 4.03 -12.10
CA THR A 23 -1.22 3.93 -12.75
C THR A 23 -0.65 2.51 -12.66
N CYS A 24 -0.85 1.83 -11.53
CA CYS A 24 -0.41 0.45 -11.31
C CYS A 24 -1.00 -0.54 -12.34
N LYS A 25 -2.19 -0.27 -12.87
CA LYS A 25 -2.82 -1.10 -13.92
C LYS A 25 -2.02 -1.19 -15.21
N LYS A 26 -1.16 -0.20 -15.49
CA LYS A 26 -0.33 -0.17 -16.70
C LYS A 26 0.91 -1.05 -16.59
N PHE A 27 1.23 -1.55 -15.41
CA PHE A 27 2.36 -2.44 -15.20
C PHE A 27 1.90 -3.89 -15.35
N THR A 28 2.77 -4.72 -15.93
CA THR A 28 2.54 -6.15 -16.03
C THR A 28 3.57 -6.87 -15.16
N LEU A 29 3.09 -7.65 -14.18
CA LEU A 29 3.93 -8.43 -13.27
C LEU A 29 3.72 -9.92 -13.52
N SER A 30 4.78 -10.71 -13.34
CA SER A 30 4.66 -12.17 -13.40
C SER A 30 3.86 -12.72 -12.23
N ALA A 31 3.15 -13.83 -12.43
CA ALA A 31 2.35 -14.47 -11.38
C ALA A 31 3.18 -14.81 -10.13
N SER A 32 4.44 -15.24 -10.31
CA SER A 32 5.35 -15.54 -9.21
C SER A 32 5.71 -14.30 -8.39
N VAL A 33 5.97 -13.16 -9.05
CA VAL A 33 6.29 -11.90 -8.36
C VAL A 33 5.09 -11.39 -7.57
N LYS A 34 3.88 -11.47 -8.13
CA LYS A 34 2.65 -11.10 -7.41
C LYS A 34 2.45 -11.95 -6.15
N LYS A 35 2.63 -13.28 -6.27
CA LYS A 35 2.51 -14.20 -5.13
C LYS A 35 3.51 -13.87 -4.03
N TRP A 36 4.76 -13.56 -4.40
CA TRP A 36 5.78 -13.12 -3.45
C TRP A 36 5.42 -11.79 -2.77
N ILE A 37 4.95 -10.80 -3.53
CA ILE A 37 4.54 -9.51 -2.96
C ILE A 37 3.39 -9.72 -1.97
N TYR A 38 2.36 -10.48 -2.30
CA TYR A 38 1.26 -10.78 -1.37
C TYR A 38 1.73 -11.46 -0.08
N GLY A 39 2.62 -12.45 -0.19
CA GLY A 39 3.21 -13.11 0.97
C GLY A 39 4.01 -12.13 1.84
N LEU A 40 4.83 -11.29 1.21
CA LEU A 40 5.62 -10.28 1.89
C LEU A 40 4.75 -9.22 2.56
N THR A 41 3.68 -8.74 1.91
CA THR A 41 2.74 -7.79 2.50
C THR A 41 2.04 -8.40 3.72
N ALA A 42 1.59 -9.66 3.63
CA ALA A 42 0.93 -10.32 4.76
C ALA A 42 1.84 -10.41 6.00
N VAL A 43 3.10 -10.85 5.80
CA VAL A 43 4.09 -10.90 6.89
C VAL A 43 4.40 -9.51 7.44
N ALA A 44 4.57 -8.51 6.55
CA ALA A 44 4.84 -7.14 6.96
C ALA A 44 3.69 -6.53 7.76
N LEU A 45 2.43 -6.77 7.39
CA LEU A 45 1.27 -6.30 8.14
C LEU A 45 1.16 -6.93 9.53
N ILE A 46 1.49 -8.23 9.65
CA ILE A 46 1.55 -8.90 10.97
C ILE A 46 2.64 -8.26 11.83
N ALA A 47 3.84 -8.04 11.27
CA ALA A 47 4.94 -7.40 11.98
C ALA A 47 4.59 -5.97 12.40
N LEU A 48 4.00 -5.17 11.51
CA LEU A 48 3.53 -3.81 11.79
C LEU A 48 2.45 -3.78 12.88
N ASN A 49 1.55 -4.77 12.89
CA ASN A 49 0.53 -4.89 13.92
C ASN A 49 1.15 -5.16 15.29
N VAL A 50 2.15 -6.05 15.38
CA VAL A 50 2.87 -6.30 16.65
C VAL A 50 3.63 -5.06 17.10
N LEU A 51 4.30 -4.36 16.18
CA LEU A 51 5.05 -3.14 16.47
C LEU A 51 4.16 -1.94 16.85
N GLY A 52 2.90 -1.95 16.42
CA GLY A 52 1.91 -0.91 16.75
C GLY A 52 1.22 -1.12 18.10
N GLN A 53 1.44 -2.24 18.80
CA GLN A 53 0.83 -2.50 20.10
C GLN A 53 1.63 -1.83 21.21
N GLY A 54 1.14 -0.69 21.72
CA GLY A 54 1.54 -0.14 23.02
C GLY A 54 2.09 1.29 23.03
N ALA A 55 2.41 1.89 21.88
CA ALA A 55 2.88 3.28 21.77
C ALA A 55 2.47 3.91 20.43
N GLU A 56 2.56 5.24 20.33
CA GLU A 56 2.43 5.93 19.04
C GLU A 56 3.52 5.42 18.08
N PRO A 57 3.15 4.86 16.91
CA PRO A 57 4.11 4.27 16.01
C PRO A 57 5.08 5.34 15.49
N PRO A 58 6.40 5.12 15.56
CA PRO A 58 7.37 6.08 15.07
C PRO A 58 7.22 6.27 13.57
N MET A 59 7.60 7.44 13.06
CA MET A 59 7.34 7.84 11.66
C MET A 59 7.87 6.86 10.61
N TRP A 60 8.96 6.14 10.89
CA TRP A 60 9.50 5.11 10.00
C TRP A 60 8.57 3.88 9.88
N VAL A 61 7.85 3.51 10.94
CA VAL A 61 6.84 2.41 10.93
C VAL A 61 5.66 2.82 10.05
N ILE A 62 5.22 4.07 10.17
CA ILE A 62 4.15 4.63 9.32
C ILE A 62 4.58 4.62 7.84
N GLY A 63 5.81 5.08 7.56
CA GLY A 63 6.37 5.06 6.20
C GLY A 63 6.50 3.64 5.62
N LEU A 64 6.93 2.67 6.44
CA LEU A 64 7.00 1.26 6.05
C LEU A 64 5.60 0.70 5.74
N GLY A 65 4.60 1.01 6.57
CA GLY A 65 3.21 0.63 6.32
C GLY A 65 2.69 1.21 5.00
N PHE A 66 2.95 2.49 4.73
CA PHE A 66 2.58 3.12 3.47
C PHE A 66 3.24 2.44 2.26
N LEU A 67 4.54 2.15 2.34
CA LEU A 67 5.26 1.43 1.29
C LEU A 67 4.63 0.05 1.01
N MET A 68 4.28 -0.69 2.06
CA MET A 68 3.64 -2.00 1.92
C MET A 68 2.27 -1.89 1.24
N VAL A 69 1.48 -0.89 1.59
CA VAL A 69 0.19 -0.61 0.93
C VAL A 69 0.41 -0.28 -0.56
N CYS A 70 1.43 0.50 -0.91
CA CYS A 70 1.78 0.78 -2.31
C CYS A 70 2.19 -0.48 -3.08
N LEU A 71 3.06 -1.32 -2.51
CA LEU A 71 3.50 -2.58 -3.12
C LEU A 71 2.34 -3.56 -3.31
N PHE A 72 1.47 -3.67 -2.32
CA PHE A 72 0.28 -4.51 -2.38
C PHE A 72 -0.69 -4.03 -3.46
N THR A 73 -0.92 -2.72 -3.52
CA THR A 73 -1.77 -2.10 -4.56
C THR A 73 -1.20 -2.32 -5.95
N LEU A 74 0.12 -2.23 -6.11
CA LEU A 74 0.80 -2.55 -7.36
C LEU A 74 0.56 -4.01 -7.75
N ALA A 75 0.75 -4.96 -6.83
CA ALA A 75 0.52 -6.38 -7.10
C ALA A 75 -0.95 -6.70 -7.42
N LEU A 76 -1.90 -6.06 -6.74
CA LEU A 76 -3.34 -6.19 -7.00
C LEU A 76 -3.76 -5.64 -8.36
N MET A 77 -3.27 -4.45 -8.71
CA MET A 77 -3.80 -3.70 -9.85
C MET A 77 -3.05 -3.98 -11.15
N SER A 78 -1.77 -4.37 -11.08
CA SER A 78 -0.99 -4.74 -12.27
C SER A 78 -1.65 -5.87 -13.03
N GLU A 79 -1.45 -5.90 -14.34
CA GLU A 79 -1.84 -7.03 -15.17
C GLU A 79 -0.91 -8.22 -14.88
N THR A 80 -1.45 -9.44 -14.94
CA THR A 80 -0.61 -10.64 -14.82
C THR A 80 -0.02 -10.93 -16.18
N GLN A 81 1.31 -11.01 -16.31
CA GLN A 81 1.93 -11.45 -17.55
C GLN A 81 1.36 -12.82 -17.90
N ALA A 82 0.60 -12.90 -19.00
CA ALA A 82 0.21 -14.16 -19.58
C ALA A 82 1.50 -14.88 -19.94
N LYS A 83 1.75 -16.01 -19.28
CA LYS A 83 2.86 -16.89 -19.59
C LYS A 83 2.73 -17.25 -21.08
N ALA A 84 3.68 -16.80 -21.90
CA ALA A 84 3.80 -17.24 -23.29
C ALA A 84 4.05 -18.75 -23.34
#